data_AF-A0A818ZV30-F1
#
_entry.id   AF-A0A818ZV30-F1
#
_cell.length_a   1.000
_cell.length_b   1.000
_cell.length_c   1.000
_cell.angle_alpha   90.00
_cell.angle_beta   90.00
_cell.angle_gamma   90.00
#
_symmetry.space_group_name_H-M   'P 1'
#
loop_
_entity.id
_entity.type
_entity.pdbx_description
1 polymer ?
#
loop_
_entity_poly.entity_id
_entity_poly.type
_entity_poly.pdbx_seq_one_letter_code
_entity_poly.pdbx_strand_id
1 'polypeptide(L)'
;MGSGGTIIPLSSPSRNHCGTDTTGWLNGRLPKKIGIIVNESICFASGSDECLISLQASVLCCIGNFYIYFLSPVSICNPRYCTT
;
A
#
# COMPACT_ATOMS: atom_id res chain seq x y z
N MET A 1 12.24 -15.52 -9.81
CA MET A 1 11.19 -14.56 -10.22
C MET A 1 10.31 -14.35 -9.00
N GLY A 2 10.19 -13.12 -8.50
CA GLY A 2 9.43 -12.86 -7.28
C GLY A 2 7.94 -13.07 -7.54
N SER A 3 7.31 -13.95 -6.77
CA SER A 3 5.86 -14.05 -6.71
C SER A 3 5.35 -12.77 -6.06
N GLY A 4 4.99 -11.78 -6.88
CA GLY A 4 4.33 -10.58 -6.41
C GLY A 4 2.99 -10.94 -5.79
N GLY A 5 2.61 -10.21 -4.76
CA GLY A 5 1.31 -10.33 -4.14
C GLY A 5 0.16 -9.71 -4.92
N THR A 6 -1.07 -9.93 -4.43
CA THR A 6 -2.29 -9.37 -5.03
C THR A 6 -2.79 -8.11 -4.32
N ILE A 7 -2.26 -7.80 -3.15
CA ILE A 7 -2.66 -6.64 -2.34
C ILE A 7 -1.46 -5.85 -1.83
N ILE A 8 -1.65 -4.55 -1.59
CA ILE A 8 -0.72 -3.76 -0.78
C ILE A 8 -0.77 -4.28 0.67
N PRO A 9 0.37 -4.52 1.34
CA PRO A 9 0.39 -5.05 2.70
C PRO A 9 -0.32 -4.12 3.69
N LEU A 10 -1.03 -4.72 4.65
CA LEU A 10 -1.75 -4.02 5.73
C LEU A 10 -0.86 -3.62 6.91
N SER A 11 0.42 -4.00 6.87
CA SER A 11 1.41 -3.66 7.88
C SER A 11 2.71 -3.30 7.19
N SER A 12 3.52 -2.48 7.85
CA SER A 12 4.83 -2.09 7.34
C SER A 12 5.69 -3.32 7.04
N PRO A 13 6.17 -3.50 5.79
CA PRO A 13 7.15 -4.51 5.47
C PRO A 13 8.46 -4.27 6.23
N SER A 14 9.24 -5.33 6.42
CA SER A 14 10.59 -5.19 6.96
C SER A 14 11.44 -4.26 6.07
N ARG A 15 12.42 -3.59 6.67
CA ARG A 15 13.32 -2.66 5.95
C ARG A 15 14.03 -3.37 4.78
N ASN A 16 14.37 -2.59 3.75
CA ASN A 16 15.09 -3.02 2.55
C ASN A 16 14.39 -4.15 1.77
N HIS A 17 13.06 -4.23 1.88
CA HIS A 17 12.25 -5.14 1.10
C HIS A 17 11.72 -4.43 -0.16
N CYS A 18 11.22 -5.20 -1.13
CA CYS A 18 10.62 -4.66 -2.37
C CYS A 18 11.54 -3.74 -3.21
N GLY A 19 12.86 -3.81 -2.99
CA GLY A 19 13.85 -3.07 -3.76
C GLY A 19 13.80 -1.56 -3.56
N THR A 20 13.37 -1.09 -2.38
CA THR A 20 13.41 0.32 -1.99
C THR A 20 13.71 0.47 -0.49
N ASP A 21 14.26 1.63 -0.13
CA ASP A 21 14.42 2.05 1.27
C ASP A 21 13.14 2.70 1.82
N THR A 22 12.22 3.14 0.92
CA THR A 22 10.99 3.83 1.28
C THR A 22 9.77 3.08 0.75
N THR A 23 9.10 2.37 1.64
CA THR A 23 8.08 1.38 1.29
C THR A 23 6.69 1.83 1.70
N GLY A 24 5.78 1.85 0.74
CA GLY A 24 4.35 2.12 0.95
C GLY A 24 3.58 0.87 1.42
N TRP A 25 2.78 1.04 2.47
CA TRP A 25 1.86 0.03 3.01
C TRP A 25 0.50 0.66 3.35
N LEU A 26 -0.57 -0.12 3.32
CA LEU A 26 -1.92 0.34 3.60
C LEU A 26 -2.13 0.42 5.12
N ASN A 27 -2.11 1.63 5.65
CA ASN A 27 -2.45 1.91 7.05
C ASN A 27 -3.95 2.03 7.21
N GLY A 28 -4.62 0.89 7.13
CA GLY A 28 -6.05 0.83 6.95
C GLY A 28 -6.59 -0.59 6.84
N ARG A 29 -7.78 -0.72 6.25
CA ARG A 29 -8.39 -2.03 6.00
C ARG A 29 -8.79 -2.18 4.54
N LEU A 30 -8.81 -3.41 4.07
CA LEU A 30 -9.38 -3.71 2.77
C LEU A 30 -10.92 -3.74 2.84
N PRO A 31 -11.61 -3.23 1.82
CA PRO A 31 -13.06 -3.36 1.72
C PRO A 31 -13.45 -4.84 1.61
N LYS A 32 -14.39 -5.28 2.46
CA LYS A 32 -14.88 -6.67 2.47
C LYS A 32 -16.09 -6.89 1.56
N LYS A 33 -16.74 -5.82 1.12
CA LYS A 33 -17.95 -5.86 0.28
C LYS A 33 -17.60 -5.42 -1.13
N ILE A 34 -18.00 -6.22 -2.11
CA ILE A 34 -17.84 -5.91 -3.53
C ILE A 34 -18.59 -4.63 -3.86
N GLY A 35 -17.99 -3.77 -4.70
CA GLY A 35 -18.59 -2.51 -5.15
C GLY A 35 -18.48 -1.36 -4.15
N ILE A 36 -17.88 -1.59 -2.98
CA ILE A 36 -17.65 -0.55 -1.98
C ILE A 36 -16.24 0.02 -2.12
N ILE A 37 -16.19 1.36 -2.17
CA ILE A 37 -14.97 2.15 -2.08
C ILE A 37 -14.77 2.55 -0.62
N VAL A 38 -13.56 2.33 -0.10
CA VAL A 38 -13.13 2.86 1.20
C VAL A 38 -11.97 3.81 0.99
N ASN A 39 -11.95 4.90 1.74
CA ASN A 39 -10.83 5.82 1.78
C ASN A 39 -9.93 5.42 2.94
N GLU A 40 -8.69 5.08 2.59
CA GLU A 40 -7.68 4.57 3.50
C GLU A 40 -6.42 5.43 3.35
N SER A 41 -5.46 5.24 4.25
CA SER A 41 -4.17 5.91 4.16
C SER A 41 -3.08 4.94 3.75
N ILE A 42 -2.18 5.37 2.86
CA ILE A 42 -0.92 4.70 2.60
C ILE A 42 0.15 5.39 3.43
N CYS A 43 0.82 4.63 4.27
CA CYS A 43 2.01 5.07 5.00
C CYS A 43 3.27 4.65 4.24
N PHE A 44 4.23 5.56 4.11
CA PHE A 44 5.56 5.30 3.58
C PHE A 44 6.53 5.18 4.74
N ALA A 45 6.98 3.97 5.02
CA ALA A 45 8.00 3.69 6.02
C ALA A 45 9.40 3.93 5.43
N SER A 46 10.30 4.52 6.21
CA SER A 46 11.71 4.74 5.84
C SER A 46 12.59 4.77 7.07
N GLY A 47 13.72 4.07 7.05
CA GLY A 47 14.63 4.00 8.20
C GLY A 47 13.92 3.50 9.46
N SER A 48 13.96 4.28 10.54
CA SER A 48 13.26 3.97 11.81
C SER A 48 11.83 4.49 11.89
N ASP A 49 11.36 5.23 10.88
CA ASP A 49 10.00 5.75 10.85
C ASP A 49 9.07 4.77 10.14
N GLU A 50 8.07 4.27 10.86
CA GLU A 50 7.07 3.33 10.32
C GLU A 50 6.06 4.04 9.40
N CYS A 51 5.92 5.36 9.49
CA CYS A 51 5.06 6.17 8.63
C CYS A 51 5.59 7.61 8.53
N LEU A 52 6.67 7.78 7.78
CA LEU A 52 7.28 9.09 7.52
C LEU A 52 6.30 10.03 6.81
N ILE A 53 5.55 9.49 5.85
CA ILE A 53 4.54 10.22 5.09
C ILE A 53 3.29 9.36 4.98
N SER A 54 2.15 9.99 5.24
CA SER A 54 0.83 9.40 5.03
C SER A 54 0.11 10.12 3.90
N LEU A 55 -0.40 9.36 2.94
CA LEU A 55 -1.18 9.87 1.81
C LEU A 55 -2.53 9.16 1.75
N GLN A 56 -3.57 9.88 1.34
CA GLN A 56 -4.87 9.26 1.11
C GLN A 56 -4.83 8.37 -0.13
N ALA A 57 -5.60 7.29 -0.07
CA ALA A 57 -5.88 6.39 -1.17
C ALA A 57 -7.32 5.91 -1.09
N SER A 58 -7.88 5.52 -2.23
CA SER A 58 -9.17 4.85 -2.27
C SER A 58 -8.99 3.41 -2.74
N VAL A 59 -9.66 2.48 -2.06
CA VAL A 59 -9.60 1.04 -2.35
C VAL A 59 -10.99 0.55 -2.70
N LEU A 60 -11.11 -0.14 -3.83
CA LEU A 60 -12.35 -0.76 -4.30
C LEU A 60 -12.19 -2.29 -4.30
N CYS A 61 -13.15 -3.01 -3.74
CA CYS A 61 -13.26 -4.47 -3.89
C CYS A 61 -14.10 -4.82 -5.12
N CYS A 62 -13.54 -5.61 -6.03
CA CYS A 62 -14.20 -6.01 -7.28
C CYS A 62 -14.67 -7.47 -7.27
N ILE A 63 -15.60 -7.79 -8.17
CA ILE A 63 -15.99 -9.18 -8.47
C ILE A 63 -14.74 -9.92 -8.96
N GLY A 64 -14.47 -11.12 -8.42
CA GLY A 64 -13.24 -11.85 -8.72
C GLY A 64 -12.15 -11.73 -7.65
N ASN A 65 -12.47 -11.12 -6.49
CA ASN A 65 -11.62 -11.08 -5.30
C ASN A 65 -10.26 -10.40 -5.52
N PHE A 66 -10.29 -9.29 -6.25
CA PHE A 66 -9.14 -8.39 -6.44
C PHE A 66 -9.51 -6.95 -6.06
N TYR A 67 -8.48 -6.13 -5.88
CA TYR A 67 -8.60 -4.76 -5.40
C TYR A 67 -8.07 -3.76 -6.41
N ILE A 68 -8.79 -2.66 -6.60
CA ILE A 68 -8.32 -1.49 -7.36
C ILE A 68 -7.93 -0.40 -6.38
N TYR A 69 -6.73 0.15 -6.56
CA TYR A 69 -6.18 1.21 -5.73
C TYR A 69 -6.08 2.51 -6.51
N PHE A 70 -6.69 3.56 -6.00
CA PHE A 70 -6.49 4.93 -6.46
C PHE A 70 -5.51 5.62 -5.52
N LEU A 71 -4.26 5.78 -5.98
CA LEU A 71 -3.13 6.22 -5.16
C LEU A 71 -2.82 7.69 -5.42
N SER A 72 -2.59 8.44 -4.34
CA SER A 72 -2.09 9.82 -4.47
C SER A 72 -0.65 9.84 -5.00
N PRO A 73 -0.28 10.84 -5.81
CA PRO A 73 1.11 11.07 -6.20
C PRO A 73 2.01 11.23 -4.97
N VAL A 74 3.19 10.62 -5.02
CA VAL A 74 4.16 10.65 -3.92
C VAL A 74 5.37 11.48 -4.32
N SER A 75 5.69 12.52 -3.55
CA SER A 75 6.81 13.43 -3.82
C SER A 75 8.01 13.19 -2.90
N ILE A 76 8.54 11.96 -2.88
CA ILE A 76 9.77 11.60 -2.15
C ILE A 76 10.75 10.83 -3.01
N CYS A 77 11.97 10.65 -2.50
CA CYS A 77 13.03 9.92 -3.19
C CYS A 77 12.70 8.42 -3.28
N ASN A 78 12.43 7.95 -4.49
CA ASN A 78 12.28 6.53 -4.86
C ASN A 78 11.25 5.71 -4.05
N PRO A 79 10.02 6.21 -3.78
CA PRO A 79 9.00 5.41 -3.11
C PRO A 79 8.59 4.22 -3.98
N ARG A 80 8.39 3.06 -3.36
CA ARG A 80 7.74 1.91 -4.03
C ARG A 80 6.66 1.30 -3.15
N TYR A 81 5.70 0.65 -3.79
CA TYR A 81 4.68 -0.14 -3.12
C TYR A 81 5.09 -1.61 -3.13
N CYS A 82 4.99 -2.26 -1.98
CA CYS A 82 5.05 -3.71 -1.90
C CYS A 82 3.71 -4.32 -2.29
N THR A 83 3.74 -5.57 -2.75
CA THR A 83 2.54 -6.41 -2.81
C THR A 83 2.78 -7.76 -2.13
N THR A 84 1.78 -8.25 -1.40
CA THR A 84 1.75 -9.57 -0.71
C THR A 84 0.62 -10.48 -1.19
#